data_AF-J3YT08-F1
#
_entry.id   AF-J3YT08-F1
#
_cell.length_a   1.000
_cell.length_b   1.000
_cell.length_c   1.000
_cell.angle_alpha   90.00
_cell.angle_beta   90.00
_cell.angle_gamma   90.00
#
_symmetry.space_group_name_H-M   'P 1'
#
loop_
_entity.id
_entity.type
_entity.pdbx_description
1 polymer ?
#
loop_
_entity_poly.entity_id
_entity_poly.type
_entity_poly.pdbx_seq_one_letter_code
_entity_poly.pdbx_strand_id
1 'polypeptide(L)'
;MWLVGIMRKRSNLIKTMMTKNKTFHTINEIINDLSNSELANDQNTQFYLSLLKMIKTDLDNKDFKKALTSIQEELDTDYLPLALIDYFKQAHLVTKRLMYENEFDWLEKLDKKELINKTIINFPENLWYFDYLATKEENFWNIDDFEFFRHIFITKTYDNSDKLVAAQLLQKIEPFINLSFEVYNNKLKQTFTVTLKKNDIWAKNTQAYFNDVLDQIESSFYKDPSKEQLATEIVNNIMQDYYPSYPDFVSVKELASGIIQYVKNCFDNKKPNTKINSIVYDVIINCIDQ
;
A
#
# COMPACT_ATOMS: atom_id res chain seq x y z
N MET A 1 2.67 -3.76 -9.06
CA MET A 1 2.36 -3.98 -7.63
C MET A 1 0.84 -3.82 -7.50
N TRP A 2 0.11 -4.94 -7.44
CA TRP A 2 -1.36 -4.96 -7.52
C TRP A 2 -1.97 -4.58 -6.17
N LEU A 3 -2.77 -3.51 -6.10
CA LEU A 3 -3.76 -3.31 -5.03
C LEU A 3 -4.92 -2.46 -5.54
N VAL A 4 -5.80 -3.07 -6.34
CA VAL A 4 -7.22 -2.67 -6.34
C VAL A 4 -7.76 -3.11 -4.99
N GLY A 5 -8.06 -2.14 -4.13
CA GLY A 5 -8.66 -2.40 -2.83
C GLY A 5 -10.03 -3.02 -3.00
N ILE A 6 -10.10 -4.35 -2.87
CA ILE A 6 -11.36 -5.05 -2.67
C ILE A 6 -11.96 -4.50 -1.36
N MET A 7 -13.02 -3.70 -1.49
CA MET A 7 -13.84 -3.28 -0.34
C MET A 7 -14.44 -4.52 0.31
N ARG A 8 -13.79 -5.03 1.37
CA ARG A 8 -14.37 -6.06 2.24
C ARG A 8 -15.64 -5.50 2.90
N LYS A 9 -16.79 -6.12 2.61
CA LYS A 9 -18.05 -5.91 3.33
C LYS A 9 -17.82 -6.18 4.82
N ARG A 10 -17.87 -5.12 5.63
CA ARG A 10 -17.93 -5.22 7.10
C ARG A 10 -19.36 -5.60 7.50
N SER A 11 -19.59 -6.86 7.79
CA SER A 11 -20.70 -7.28 8.64
C SER A 11 -20.21 -8.34 9.62
N ASN A 12 -19.88 -7.91 10.84
CA ASN A 12 -20.40 -8.48 12.08
C ASN A 12 -19.79 -7.73 13.27
N LEU A 13 -20.68 -7.05 13.99
CA LEU A 13 -20.40 -6.22 15.15
C LEU A 13 -20.41 -7.17 16.36
N ILE A 14 -19.24 -7.72 16.74
CA ILE A 14 -19.08 -8.43 18.01
C ILE A 14 -17.75 -7.98 18.63
N LYS A 15 -17.85 -7.58 19.91
CA LYS A 15 -16.83 -6.98 20.78
C LYS A 15 -15.38 -7.28 20.35
N THR A 16 -14.72 -6.28 19.80
CA THR A 16 -13.26 -6.19 19.76
C THR A 16 -12.74 -6.35 21.19
N MET A 17 -12.06 -7.46 21.48
CA MET A 17 -11.06 -7.43 22.55
C MET A 17 -10.08 -6.34 22.15
N MET A 18 -10.00 -5.28 22.95
CA MET A 18 -8.86 -4.40 22.88
C MET A 18 -7.66 -5.25 23.31
N THR A 19 -6.92 -5.82 22.35
CA THR A 19 -5.51 -6.06 22.58
C THR A 19 -4.98 -4.70 23.01
N LYS A 20 -4.66 -4.57 24.30
CA LYS A 20 -3.91 -3.41 24.78
C LYS A 20 -2.71 -3.30 23.84
N ASN A 21 -2.55 -2.15 23.20
CA ASN A 21 -1.40 -1.76 22.38
C ASN A 21 -0.11 -2.38 22.93
N LYS A 22 0.28 -3.54 22.39
CA LYS A 22 1.42 -4.32 22.83
C LYS A 22 2.27 -4.58 21.61
N THR A 23 3.43 -3.95 21.58
CA THR A 23 4.43 -4.18 20.55
C THR A 23 5.23 -5.43 20.88
N PHE A 24 5.61 -6.17 19.84
CA PHE A 24 6.44 -7.35 19.97
C PHE A 24 7.79 -7.16 19.25
N HIS A 25 8.87 -7.56 19.90
CA HIS A 25 10.22 -7.49 19.35
C HIS A 25 10.62 -8.81 18.68
N THR A 26 10.02 -9.92 19.11
CA THR A 26 10.33 -11.25 18.59
C THR A 26 9.07 -12.07 18.36
N ILE A 27 9.15 -13.04 17.44
CA ILE A 27 8.07 -14.03 17.28
C ILE A 27 7.84 -14.82 18.57
N ASN A 28 8.87 -15.02 19.40
CA ASN A 28 8.72 -15.68 20.70
C ASN A 28 7.80 -14.91 21.64
N GLU A 29 7.89 -13.59 21.67
CA GLU A 29 7.00 -12.78 22.51
C GLU A 29 5.55 -12.88 22.03
N ILE A 30 5.32 -12.88 20.72
CA ILE A 30 3.99 -13.08 20.11
C ILE A 30 3.43 -14.45 20.52
N ILE A 31 4.22 -15.52 20.35
CA ILE A 31 3.83 -16.88 20.72
C ILE A 31 3.53 -16.96 22.22
N ASN A 32 4.40 -16.42 23.06
CA ASN A 32 4.26 -16.47 24.51
C ASN A 32 3.03 -15.68 24.97
N ASP A 33 2.77 -14.52 24.39
CA ASP A 33 1.60 -13.71 24.75
C ASP A 33 0.30 -14.42 24.37
N LEU A 34 0.21 -14.93 23.13
CA LEU A 34 -0.96 -15.68 22.69
C LEU A 34 -1.16 -16.97 23.49
N SER A 35 -0.07 -17.68 23.83
CA SER A 35 -0.12 -18.91 24.64
C SER A 35 -0.57 -18.67 26.09
N ASN A 36 -0.40 -17.46 26.60
CA ASN A 36 -0.83 -17.06 27.95
C ASN A 36 -2.15 -16.28 27.94
N SER A 37 -2.74 -16.05 26.76
CA SER A 37 -4.01 -15.33 26.63
C SER A 37 -5.20 -16.20 27.03
N GLU A 38 -6.34 -15.56 27.29
CA GLU A 38 -7.61 -16.25 27.53
C GLU A 38 -8.05 -17.14 26.35
N LEU A 39 -7.50 -16.90 25.16
CA LEU A 39 -7.79 -17.64 23.93
C LEU A 39 -6.95 -18.90 23.80
N ALA A 40 -5.93 -19.11 24.64
CA ALA A 40 -4.94 -20.16 24.43
C ALA A 40 -5.57 -21.56 24.28
N ASN A 41 -6.64 -21.88 25.02
CA ASN A 41 -7.26 -23.20 24.98
C ASN A 41 -8.30 -23.40 23.86
N ASP A 42 -8.58 -22.36 23.06
CA ASP A 42 -9.47 -22.46 21.91
C ASP A 42 -8.81 -23.27 20.77
N GLN A 43 -9.56 -24.19 20.15
CA GLN A 43 -9.03 -25.11 19.14
C GLN A 43 -8.51 -24.37 17.90
N ASN A 44 -9.17 -23.29 17.48
CA ASN A 44 -8.70 -22.47 16.37
C ASN A 44 -7.41 -21.74 16.77
N THR A 45 -7.36 -21.19 17.97
CA THR A 45 -6.16 -20.52 18.49
C THR A 45 -4.97 -21.47 18.60
N GLN A 46 -5.18 -22.73 18.98
CA GLN A 46 -4.12 -23.76 18.99
C GLN A 46 -3.56 -24.05 17.59
N PHE A 47 -4.42 -24.08 16.56
CA PHE A 47 -3.98 -24.16 15.16
C PHE A 47 -3.07 -22.97 14.80
N TYR A 48 -3.51 -21.73 15.05
CA TYR A 48 -2.70 -20.55 14.71
C TYR A 48 -1.42 -20.43 15.56
N LEU A 49 -1.42 -20.90 16.81
CA LEU A 49 -0.22 -21.03 17.63
C LEU A 49 0.79 -22.01 17.01
N SER A 50 0.32 -23.13 16.47
CA SER A 50 1.18 -24.07 15.74
C SER A 50 1.80 -23.43 14.50
N LEU A 51 1.03 -22.61 13.78
CA LEU A 51 1.49 -21.91 12.58
C LEU A 51 2.52 -20.84 12.95
N LEU A 52 2.33 -20.08 14.03
CA LEU A 52 3.34 -19.14 14.54
C LEU A 52 4.65 -19.85 14.95
N LYS A 53 4.56 -21.07 15.50
CA LYS A 53 5.76 -21.90 15.80
C LYS A 53 6.46 -22.39 14.53
N MET A 54 5.71 -22.72 13.48
CA MET A 54 6.29 -23.02 12.17
C MET A 54 6.99 -21.80 11.58
N ILE A 55 6.36 -20.63 11.61
CA ILE A 55 6.97 -19.35 11.21
C ILE A 55 8.27 -19.13 11.98
N LYS A 56 8.26 -19.29 13.32
CA LYS A 56 9.48 -19.18 14.13
C LYS A 56 10.59 -20.10 13.63
N THR A 57 10.26 -21.35 13.29
CA THR A 57 11.23 -22.33 12.76
C THR A 57 11.81 -21.87 11.43
N ASP A 58 10.97 -21.33 10.54
CA ASP A 58 11.42 -20.74 9.28
C ASP A 58 12.34 -19.53 9.52
N LEU A 59 12.05 -18.67 10.51
CA LEU A 59 12.94 -17.56 10.88
C LEU A 59 14.27 -18.01 11.46
N ASP A 60 14.28 -19.03 12.33
CA ASP A 60 15.52 -19.59 12.88
C ASP A 60 16.41 -20.14 11.76
N ASN A 61 15.79 -20.70 10.70
CA ASN A 61 16.46 -21.20 9.50
C ASN A 61 16.79 -20.08 8.48
N LYS A 62 16.46 -18.82 8.77
CA LYS A 62 16.60 -17.66 7.87
C LYS A 62 15.77 -17.73 6.58
N ASP A 63 14.71 -18.53 6.57
CA ASP A 63 13.74 -18.65 5.47
C ASP A 63 12.68 -17.53 5.53
N PHE A 64 13.14 -16.26 5.58
CA PHE A 64 12.27 -15.09 5.78
C PHE A 64 11.15 -14.96 4.73
N LYS A 65 11.47 -15.25 3.46
CA LYS A 65 10.49 -15.18 2.38
C LYS A 65 9.34 -16.16 2.59
N LYS A 66 9.65 -17.38 3.01
CA LYS A 66 8.65 -18.40 3.31
C LYS A 66 7.78 -17.99 4.49
N ALA A 67 8.41 -17.52 5.58
CA ALA A 67 7.70 -16.99 6.74
C ALA A 67 6.74 -15.84 6.37
N LEU A 68 7.19 -14.87 5.57
CA LEU A 68 6.35 -13.77 5.10
C LEU A 68 5.18 -14.24 4.25
N THR A 69 5.42 -15.17 3.32
CA THR A 69 4.36 -15.75 2.49
C THR A 69 3.30 -16.43 3.36
N SER A 70 3.70 -17.30 4.31
CA SER A 70 2.75 -17.99 5.19
C SER A 70 1.95 -17.03 6.06
N ILE A 71 2.56 -15.95 6.57
CA ILE A 71 1.83 -14.93 7.35
C ILE A 71 0.81 -14.20 6.47
N GLN A 72 1.22 -13.82 5.25
CA GLN A 72 0.39 -13.06 4.32
C GLN A 72 -0.80 -13.88 3.84
N GLU A 73 -0.59 -15.17 3.54
CA GLU A 73 -1.65 -16.11 3.19
C GLU A 73 -2.76 -16.12 4.25
N GLU A 74 -2.41 -16.20 5.54
CA GLU A 74 -3.40 -16.17 6.62
C GLU A 74 -4.11 -14.81 6.73
N LEU A 75 -3.39 -13.69 6.59
CA LEU A 75 -3.98 -12.34 6.62
C LEU A 75 -4.95 -12.07 5.45
N ASP A 76 -4.71 -12.72 4.31
CA ASP A 76 -5.54 -12.60 3.13
C ASP A 76 -6.80 -13.48 3.19
N THR A 77 -6.88 -14.42 4.13
CA THR A 77 -8.06 -15.26 4.30
C THR A 77 -9.20 -14.53 5.03
N ASP A 78 -10.43 -14.98 4.77
CA ASP A 78 -11.62 -14.45 5.46
C ASP A 78 -11.93 -15.20 6.78
N TYR A 79 -11.21 -16.29 7.07
CA TYR A 79 -11.45 -17.15 8.23
C TYR A 79 -10.47 -16.92 9.39
N LEU A 80 -9.46 -16.06 9.24
CA LEU A 80 -8.59 -15.66 10.35
C LEU A 80 -9.43 -14.96 11.44
N PRO A 81 -9.49 -15.50 12.67
CA PRO A 81 -10.29 -14.90 13.73
C PRO A 81 -9.85 -13.47 14.03
N LEU A 82 -10.81 -12.56 14.20
CA LEU A 82 -10.55 -11.13 14.41
C LEU A 82 -9.57 -10.85 15.56
N ALA A 83 -9.64 -11.65 16.64
CA ALA A 83 -8.77 -11.53 17.80
C ALA A 83 -7.30 -11.91 17.51
N LEU A 84 -7.04 -12.63 16.42
CA LEU A 84 -5.71 -13.09 16.01
C LEU A 84 -5.07 -12.23 14.92
N ILE A 85 -5.87 -11.41 14.22
CA ILE A 85 -5.39 -10.55 13.13
C ILE A 85 -4.22 -9.67 13.58
N ASP A 86 -4.28 -9.12 14.79
CA ASP A 86 -3.24 -8.24 15.29
C ASP A 86 -1.92 -8.98 15.54
N TYR A 87 -1.98 -10.18 16.13
CA TYR A 87 -0.80 -11.03 16.29
C TYR A 87 -0.12 -11.35 14.95
N PHE A 88 -0.91 -11.63 13.90
CA PHE A 88 -0.36 -11.90 12.56
C PHE A 88 0.20 -10.66 11.89
N LYS A 89 -0.41 -9.48 12.07
CA LYS A 89 0.15 -8.21 11.60
C LYS A 89 1.49 -7.90 12.29
N GLN A 90 1.55 -8.10 13.60
CA GLN A 90 2.79 -7.92 14.37
C GLN A 90 3.84 -8.94 13.94
N ALA A 91 3.47 -10.21 13.73
CA ALA A 91 4.39 -11.24 13.23
C ALA A 91 4.95 -10.88 11.85
N HIS A 92 4.13 -10.30 10.97
CA HIS A 92 4.56 -9.81 9.67
C HIS A 92 5.61 -8.69 9.80
N LEU A 93 5.36 -7.69 10.67
CA LEU A 93 6.28 -6.58 10.91
C LEU A 93 7.60 -7.05 11.53
N VAL A 94 7.55 -7.91 12.55
CA VAL A 94 8.74 -8.52 13.17
C VAL A 94 9.56 -9.29 12.14
N THR A 95 8.89 -10.10 11.30
CA THR A 95 9.57 -10.88 10.27
C THR A 95 10.26 -9.99 9.24
N LYS A 96 9.58 -8.93 8.77
CA LYS A 96 10.19 -7.95 7.86
C LYS A 96 11.40 -7.27 8.49
N ARG A 97 11.31 -6.84 9.74
CA ARG A 97 12.43 -6.22 10.46
C ARG A 97 13.64 -7.16 10.47
N LEU A 98 13.45 -8.40 10.92
CA LEU A 98 14.52 -9.40 11.01
C LEU A 98 15.11 -9.74 9.63
N MET A 99 14.29 -9.78 8.57
CA MET A 99 14.75 -9.97 7.20
C MET A 99 15.71 -8.85 6.80
N TYR A 100 15.31 -7.59 6.98
CA TYR A 100 16.14 -6.43 6.65
C TYR A 100 17.42 -6.38 7.50
N GLU A 101 17.33 -6.65 8.81
CA GLU A 101 18.50 -6.63 9.70
C GLU A 101 19.47 -7.80 9.45
N ASN A 102 18.97 -8.94 8.96
CA ASN A 102 19.83 -10.03 8.50
C ASN A 102 20.53 -9.71 7.18
N GLU A 103 19.88 -8.97 6.28
CA GLU A 103 20.48 -8.53 5.01
C GLU A 103 21.47 -7.36 5.23
N PHE A 104 21.17 -6.47 6.17
CA PHE A 104 21.93 -5.26 6.47
C PHE A 104 22.19 -5.14 7.97
N ASP A 105 23.29 -5.72 8.44
CA ASP A 105 23.72 -5.79 9.84
C ASP A 105 23.97 -4.42 10.52
N TRP A 106 24.03 -3.35 9.74
CA TRP A 106 24.17 -1.98 10.21
C TRP A 106 22.83 -1.29 10.49
N LEU A 107 21.70 -1.81 9.99
CA LEU A 107 20.39 -1.15 10.13
C LEU A 107 19.91 -1.03 11.58
N GLU A 108 20.09 -2.09 12.37
CA GLU A 108 19.67 -2.13 13.77
C GLU A 108 20.40 -1.07 14.61
N LYS A 109 21.64 -0.74 14.22
CA LYS A 109 22.53 0.16 14.96
C LYS A 109 22.21 1.64 14.72
N LEU A 110 21.39 1.95 13.71
CA LEU A 110 21.07 3.31 13.36
C LEU A 110 20.10 3.92 14.35
N ASP A 111 20.42 5.13 14.80
CA ASP A 111 19.44 5.93 15.51
C ASP A 111 18.35 6.43 14.56
N LYS A 112 17.29 7.00 15.15
CA LYS A 112 16.16 7.54 14.39
C LYS A 112 16.59 8.54 13.31
N LYS A 113 17.49 9.47 13.66
CA LYS A 113 17.91 10.56 12.76
C LYS A 113 18.75 10.02 11.60
N GLU A 114 19.65 9.09 11.88
CA GLU A 114 20.45 8.40 10.87
C GLU A 114 19.55 7.61 9.90
N LEU A 115 18.53 6.94 10.43
CA LEU A 115 17.57 6.19 9.62
C LEU A 115 16.74 7.09 8.71
N ILE A 116 16.21 8.20 9.24
CA ILE A 116 15.53 9.23 8.43
C ILE A 116 16.46 9.74 7.33
N ASN A 117 17.69 10.14 7.69
CA ASN A 117 18.65 10.69 6.74
C ASN A 117 18.98 9.71 5.61
N LYS A 118 19.24 8.44 5.94
CA LYS A 118 19.45 7.40 4.92
C LYS A 118 18.24 7.22 4.02
N THR A 119 17.05 7.19 4.60
CA THR A 119 15.80 7.06 3.84
C THR A 119 15.64 8.18 2.83
N ILE A 120 15.91 9.43 3.24
CA ILE A 120 15.78 10.61 2.39
C ILE A 120 16.86 10.67 1.31
N ILE A 121 18.13 10.44 1.67
CA ILE A 121 19.26 10.54 0.73
C ILE A 121 19.16 9.51 -0.39
N ASN A 122 18.59 8.33 -0.12
CA ASN A 122 18.45 7.26 -1.09
C ASN A 122 17.09 7.25 -1.79
N PHE A 123 16.25 8.27 -1.59
CA PHE A 123 15.00 8.41 -2.31
C PHE A 123 15.23 9.04 -3.69
N PRO A 124 14.59 8.54 -4.78
CA PRO A 124 13.58 7.47 -4.81
C PRO A 124 14.15 6.05 -5.01
N GLU A 125 15.46 5.90 -5.21
CA GLU A 125 16.09 4.64 -5.64
C GLU A 125 15.91 3.46 -4.66
N ASN A 126 15.77 3.73 -3.35
CA ASN A 126 15.66 2.70 -2.32
C ASN A 126 14.41 2.87 -1.44
N LEU A 127 13.23 2.60 -2.01
CA LEU A 127 11.95 2.66 -1.28
C LEU A 127 11.84 1.63 -0.15
N TRP A 128 12.67 0.59 -0.14
CA TRP A 128 12.66 -0.42 0.94
C TRP A 128 12.98 0.18 2.31
N TYR A 129 13.73 1.30 2.37
CA TYR A 129 13.97 2.01 3.63
C TYR A 129 12.66 2.43 4.29
N PHE A 130 11.69 2.92 3.52
CA PHE A 130 10.35 3.30 4.01
C PHE A 130 9.57 2.10 4.53
N ASP A 131 9.67 0.94 3.88
CA ASP A 131 9.02 -0.29 4.36
C ASP A 131 9.66 -0.75 5.68
N TYR A 132 10.98 -0.61 5.86
CA TYR A 132 11.66 -0.85 7.14
C TYR A 132 11.26 0.16 8.23
N LEU A 133 11.00 1.43 7.90
CA LEU A 133 10.49 2.40 8.89
C LEU A 133 9.18 1.92 9.52
N ALA A 134 8.31 1.30 8.72
CA ALA A 134 7.03 0.77 9.17
C ALA A 134 7.16 -0.47 10.07
N THR A 135 8.33 -1.11 10.15
CA THR A 135 8.57 -2.26 11.05
C THR A 135 9.08 -1.84 12.43
N LYS A 136 9.31 -0.54 12.65
CA LYS A 136 9.74 -0.04 13.95
C LYS A 136 8.61 -0.13 14.98
N GLU A 137 9.03 -0.17 16.23
CA GLU A 137 8.16 -0.37 17.37
C GLU A 137 7.17 0.76 17.57
N GLU A 138 6.10 0.49 18.30
CA GLU A 138 5.15 1.50 18.72
C GLU A 138 5.88 2.57 19.55
N ASN A 139 5.57 3.83 19.30
CA ASN A 139 6.26 5.01 19.87
C ASN A 139 7.70 5.25 19.39
N PHE A 140 8.26 4.42 18.50
CA PHE A 140 9.54 4.76 17.86
C PHE A 140 9.41 6.08 17.10
N TRP A 141 8.31 6.25 16.36
CA TRP A 141 7.97 7.47 15.64
C TRP A 141 7.10 8.40 16.48
N ASN A 142 7.27 9.71 16.28
CA ASN A 142 6.36 10.74 16.77
C ASN A 142 5.85 11.59 15.58
N ILE A 143 4.87 12.45 15.82
CA ILE A 143 4.27 13.29 14.76
C ILE A 143 5.31 14.20 14.08
N ASP A 144 6.25 14.76 14.86
CA ASP A 144 7.25 15.72 14.36
C ASP A 144 8.25 15.06 13.39
N ASP A 145 8.48 13.75 13.51
CA ASP A 145 9.35 13.00 12.61
C ASP A 145 8.85 13.04 11.15
N PHE A 146 7.55 13.27 10.94
CA PHE A 146 6.97 13.41 9.61
C PHE A 146 7.54 14.62 8.84
N GLU A 147 7.93 15.69 9.55
CA GLU A 147 8.43 16.93 8.95
C GLU A 147 9.66 16.70 8.07
N PHE A 148 10.51 15.73 8.43
CA PHE A 148 11.68 15.38 7.63
C PHE A 148 11.32 14.81 6.25
N PHE A 149 10.16 14.16 6.11
CA PHE A 149 9.72 13.57 4.84
C PHE A 149 8.96 14.55 3.95
N ARG A 150 8.45 15.68 4.48
CA ARG A 150 7.62 16.63 3.71
C ARG A 150 8.24 17.11 2.41
N HIS A 151 9.55 17.32 2.40
CA HIS A 151 10.25 17.83 1.23
C HIS A 151 10.14 16.90 0.00
N ILE A 152 9.98 15.58 0.21
CA ILE A 152 9.76 14.58 -0.85
C ILE A 152 8.51 14.91 -1.64
N PHE A 153 7.46 15.35 -0.96
CA PHE A 153 6.16 15.57 -1.57
C PHE A 153 6.06 16.90 -2.31
N ILE A 154 6.77 17.94 -1.84
CA ILE A 154 6.70 19.27 -2.46
C ILE A 154 7.74 19.50 -3.57
N THR A 155 8.81 18.70 -3.61
CA THR A 155 9.82 18.87 -4.66
C THR A 155 9.28 18.53 -6.04
N LYS A 156 9.76 19.25 -7.06
CA LYS A 156 9.39 19.06 -8.47
C LYS A 156 10.23 18.01 -9.18
N THR A 157 11.29 17.54 -8.52
CA THR A 157 12.29 16.63 -9.11
C THR A 157 11.88 15.16 -9.02
N TYR A 158 11.08 14.79 -8.01
CA TYR A 158 10.62 13.43 -7.83
C TYR A 158 9.29 13.21 -8.55
N ASP A 159 9.15 12.04 -9.15
CA ASP A 159 7.96 11.66 -9.88
C ASP A 159 6.76 11.46 -8.96
N ASN A 160 5.57 11.60 -9.54
CA ASN A 160 4.33 11.47 -8.79
C ASN A 160 4.12 10.03 -8.28
N SER A 161 4.58 9.03 -9.03
CA SER A 161 4.60 7.61 -8.65
C SER A 161 5.45 7.37 -7.40
N ASP A 162 6.67 7.92 -7.35
CA ASP A 162 7.55 7.78 -6.18
C ASP A 162 6.95 8.43 -4.94
N LYS A 163 6.36 9.63 -5.10
CA LYS A 163 5.63 10.32 -4.03
C LYS A 163 4.45 9.48 -3.54
N LEU A 164 3.68 8.88 -4.45
CA LEU A 164 2.60 7.97 -4.08
C LEU A 164 3.11 6.80 -3.25
N VAL A 165 4.17 6.13 -3.69
CA VAL A 165 4.72 4.98 -2.94
C VAL A 165 5.25 5.41 -1.57
N ALA A 166 5.95 6.54 -1.47
CA ALA A 166 6.37 7.09 -0.18
C ALA A 166 5.17 7.34 0.74
N ALA A 167 4.10 7.96 0.24
CA ALA A 167 2.89 8.19 1.03
C ALA A 167 2.23 6.89 1.48
N GLN A 168 2.14 5.87 0.61
CA GLN A 168 1.60 4.54 0.96
C GLN A 168 2.42 3.83 2.04
N LEU A 169 3.74 4.01 2.03
CA LEU A 169 4.61 3.39 3.03
C LEU A 169 4.56 4.16 4.37
N LEU A 170 4.58 5.49 4.33
CA LEU A 170 4.43 6.33 5.53
C LEU A 170 3.04 6.20 6.18
N GLN A 171 2.00 5.92 5.40
CA GLN A 171 0.65 5.60 5.89
C GLN A 171 0.61 4.37 6.81
N LYS A 172 1.63 3.52 6.81
CA LYS A 172 1.73 2.37 7.72
C LYS A 172 2.20 2.74 9.13
N ILE A 173 2.73 3.95 9.32
CA ILE A 173 3.26 4.43 10.59
C ILE A 173 2.15 5.18 11.33
N GLU A 174 1.64 4.60 12.42
CA GLU A 174 0.46 5.11 13.12
C GLU A 174 0.56 6.59 13.54
N PRO A 175 1.69 7.08 14.12
CA PRO A 175 1.84 8.49 14.46
C PRO A 175 1.69 9.46 13.28
N PHE A 176 1.85 8.99 12.03
CA PHE A 176 1.70 9.84 10.84
C PHE A 176 0.26 9.90 10.33
N ILE A 177 -0.64 9.08 10.88
CA ILE A 177 -2.04 9.08 10.48
C ILE A 177 -2.74 10.38 10.91
N ASN A 178 -3.60 10.89 10.02
CA ASN A 178 -4.32 12.15 10.08
C ASN A 178 -3.45 13.41 9.92
N LEU A 179 -2.16 13.28 9.59
CA LEU A 179 -1.33 14.43 9.24
C LEU A 179 -1.68 14.95 7.84
N SER A 180 -1.84 16.27 7.73
CA SER A 180 -2.04 16.96 6.47
C SER A 180 -0.74 17.51 5.93
N PHE A 181 -0.53 17.33 4.63
CA PHE A 181 0.68 17.71 3.93
C PHE A 181 0.40 18.11 2.49
N GLU A 182 1.34 18.84 1.92
CA GLU A 182 1.26 19.34 0.55
C GLU A 182 2.03 18.41 -0.38
N VAL A 183 1.43 18.12 -1.53
CA VAL A 183 2.06 17.33 -2.60
C VAL A 183 2.03 18.14 -3.88
N TYR A 184 3.20 18.38 -4.46
CA TYR A 184 3.32 18.96 -5.79
C TYR A 184 3.15 17.87 -6.85
N ASN A 185 2.16 18.03 -7.71
CA ASN A 185 1.92 17.16 -8.85
C ASN A 185 2.65 17.71 -10.09
N ASN A 186 3.56 16.92 -10.65
CA ASN A 186 4.37 17.31 -11.82
C ASN A 186 3.55 17.47 -13.11
N LYS A 187 2.53 16.62 -13.34
CA LYS A 187 1.66 16.66 -14.53
C LYS A 187 0.74 17.88 -14.53
N LEU A 188 0.10 18.16 -13.39
CA LEU A 188 -0.83 19.30 -13.22
C LEU A 188 -0.11 20.61 -12.91
N LYS A 189 1.17 20.55 -12.50
CA LYS A 189 1.99 21.69 -12.07
C LYS A 189 1.38 22.48 -10.92
N GLN A 190 0.67 21.80 -10.03
CA GLN A 190 -0.07 22.36 -8.91
C GLN A 190 0.23 21.61 -7.62
N THR A 191 0.02 22.27 -6.50
CA THR A 191 0.14 21.68 -5.16
C THR A 191 -1.24 21.36 -4.60
N PHE A 192 -1.37 20.19 -4.00
CA PHE A 192 -2.60 19.70 -3.39
C PHE A 192 -2.38 19.36 -1.93
N THR A 193 -3.39 19.63 -1.09
CA THR A 193 -3.40 19.15 0.30
C THR A 193 -3.93 17.73 0.36
N VAL A 194 -3.14 16.86 0.99
CA VAL A 194 -3.46 15.46 1.26
C VAL A 194 -3.45 15.24 2.76
N THR A 195 -4.32 14.35 3.25
CA THR A 195 -4.26 13.85 4.62
C THR A 195 -3.88 12.38 4.59
N LEU A 196 -2.85 11.97 5.32
CA LEU A 196 -2.50 10.55 5.48
C LEU A 196 -3.57 9.84 6.32
N LYS A 197 -4.62 9.30 5.72
CA LYS A 197 -5.59 8.46 6.45
C LYS A 197 -5.19 7.00 6.30
N LYS A 198 -5.62 6.13 7.21
CA LYS A 198 -5.26 4.69 7.19
C LYS A 198 -5.53 3.95 5.86
N ASN A 199 -6.54 4.38 5.10
CA ASN A 199 -6.94 3.73 3.84
C ASN A 199 -7.12 4.72 2.67
N ASP A 200 -6.68 5.97 2.82
CA ASP A 200 -6.86 7.02 1.82
C ASP A 200 -5.74 8.06 1.94
N ILE A 201 -5.06 8.31 0.85
CA ILE A 201 -3.94 9.25 0.71
C ILE A 201 -4.13 10.15 -0.50
N TRP A 202 -5.37 10.30 -0.97
CA TRP A 202 -5.71 11.09 -2.15
C TRP A 202 -6.25 12.47 -1.76
N ALA A 203 -6.11 13.42 -2.67
CA ALA A 203 -6.81 14.69 -2.55
C ALA A 203 -8.33 14.47 -2.66
N LYS A 204 -9.11 15.42 -2.14
CA LYS A 204 -10.58 15.35 -2.11
C LYS A 204 -11.16 15.00 -3.50
N ASN A 205 -12.14 14.11 -3.52
CA ASN A 205 -12.87 13.62 -4.71
C ASN A 205 -12.08 12.77 -5.72
N THR A 206 -10.75 12.66 -5.58
CA THR A 206 -9.91 11.90 -6.54
C THR A 206 -10.23 10.42 -6.57
N GLN A 207 -10.39 9.80 -5.40
CA GLN A 207 -10.69 8.37 -5.34
C GLN A 207 -12.07 8.05 -5.95
N ALA A 208 -13.06 8.92 -5.74
CA ALA A 208 -14.38 8.77 -6.35
C ALA A 208 -14.30 8.86 -7.88
N TYR A 209 -13.56 9.84 -8.41
CA TYR A 209 -13.35 9.98 -9.86
C TYR A 209 -12.80 8.70 -10.49
N PHE A 210 -11.74 8.11 -9.92
CA PHE A 210 -11.14 6.89 -10.49
C PHE A 210 -12.01 5.65 -10.29
N ASN A 211 -12.71 5.52 -9.17
CA ASN A 211 -13.68 4.43 -8.97
C ASN A 211 -14.79 4.49 -10.04
N ASP A 212 -15.34 5.67 -10.32
CA ASP A 212 -16.39 5.83 -11.34
C ASP A 212 -15.88 5.50 -12.76
N VAL A 213 -14.58 5.69 -13.04
CA VAL A 213 -13.94 5.29 -14.30
C VAL A 213 -13.82 3.76 -14.37
N LEU A 214 -13.36 3.13 -13.28
CA LEU A 214 -13.23 1.67 -13.19
C LEU A 214 -14.58 0.97 -13.33
N ASP A 215 -15.64 1.47 -12.68
CA ASP A 215 -16.99 0.91 -12.78
C ASP A 215 -17.52 0.90 -14.22
N GLN A 216 -17.22 1.95 -15.01
CA GLN A 216 -17.59 2.02 -16.43
C GLN A 216 -16.77 1.06 -17.30
N ILE A 217 -15.49 0.84 -16.96
CA ILE A 217 -14.62 -0.12 -17.63
C ILE A 217 -15.10 -1.56 -17.36
N GLU A 218 -15.35 -1.92 -16.10
CA GLU A 218 -15.88 -3.22 -15.69
C GLU A 218 -17.19 -3.52 -16.41
N SER A 219 -18.13 -2.56 -16.38
CA SER A 219 -19.42 -2.69 -17.08
C SER A 219 -19.28 -2.90 -18.59
N SER A 220 -18.21 -2.37 -19.21
CA SER A 220 -17.97 -2.46 -20.65
C SER A 220 -17.23 -3.74 -21.07
N PHE A 221 -16.40 -4.30 -20.19
CA PHE A 221 -15.57 -5.47 -20.45
C PHE A 221 -15.90 -6.68 -19.57
N TYR A 222 -17.06 -6.71 -18.90
CA TYR A 222 -17.50 -7.83 -18.03
C TYR A 222 -17.45 -9.24 -18.66
N LYS A 223 -17.37 -9.35 -19.99
CA LYS A 223 -17.22 -10.61 -20.75
C LYS A 223 -15.81 -10.87 -21.30
N ASP A 224 -14.91 -9.90 -21.15
CA ASP A 224 -13.58 -9.85 -21.76
C ASP A 224 -12.53 -9.53 -20.67
N PRO A 225 -12.25 -10.48 -19.75
CA PRO A 225 -11.38 -10.21 -18.59
C PRO A 225 -9.97 -9.75 -18.97
N SER A 226 -9.43 -10.22 -20.10
CA SER A 226 -8.12 -9.74 -20.59
C SER A 226 -8.14 -8.28 -21.04
N LYS A 227 -9.26 -7.79 -21.59
CA LYS A 227 -9.39 -6.38 -22.00
C LYS A 227 -9.61 -5.50 -20.77
N GLU A 228 -10.41 -5.97 -19.82
CA GLU A 228 -10.63 -5.31 -18.53
C GLU A 228 -9.31 -5.14 -17.78
N GLN A 229 -8.50 -6.19 -17.67
CA GLN A 229 -7.19 -6.14 -17.01
C GLN A 229 -6.28 -5.06 -17.62
N LEU A 230 -6.18 -4.99 -18.95
CA LEU A 230 -5.39 -3.96 -19.62
C LEU A 230 -5.95 -2.55 -19.37
N ALA A 231 -7.28 -2.39 -19.42
CA ALA A 231 -7.93 -1.11 -19.16
C ALA A 231 -7.70 -0.63 -17.71
N THR A 232 -7.81 -1.53 -16.74
CA THR A 232 -7.52 -1.27 -15.33
C THR A 232 -6.07 -0.89 -15.09
N GLU A 233 -5.12 -1.53 -15.79
CA GLU A 233 -3.70 -1.16 -15.70
C GLU A 233 -3.44 0.26 -16.23
N ILE A 234 -4.10 0.65 -17.32
CA ILE A 234 -4.03 2.04 -17.83
C ILE A 234 -4.55 3.01 -16.77
N VAL A 235 -5.69 2.71 -16.12
CA VAL A 235 -6.21 3.56 -15.03
C VAL A 235 -5.20 3.66 -13.89
N ASN A 236 -4.60 2.55 -13.46
CA ASN A 236 -3.60 2.53 -12.39
C ASN A 236 -2.39 3.40 -12.72
N ASN A 237 -1.92 3.37 -13.96
CA ASN A 237 -0.80 4.21 -14.40
C ASN A 237 -1.19 5.70 -14.39
N ILE A 238 -2.41 6.04 -14.83
CA ILE A 238 -2.91 7.42 -14.74
C ILE A 238 -3.01 7.85 -13.28
N MET A 239 -3.50 6.99 -12.38
CA MET A 239 -3.56 7.30 -10.95
C MET A 239 -2.18 7.62 -10.37
N GLN A 240 -1.15 6.86 -10.76
CA GLN A 240 0.23 7.11 -10.34
C GLN A 240 0.76 8.43 -10.91
N ASP A 241 0.57 8.63 -12.21
CA ASP A 241 1.01 9.84 -12.92
C ASP A 241 0.37 11.11 -12.39
N TYR A 242 -0.89 11.05 -11.94
CA TYR A 242 -1.65 12.20 -11.47
C TYR A 242 -1.74 12.30 -9.94
N TYR A 243 -1.01 11.48 -9.18
CA TYR A 243 -0.99 11.59 -7.72
C TYR A 243 -0.67 13.03 -7.25
N PRO A 244 -1.42 13.60 -6.29
CA PRO A 244 -2.52 13.02 -5.50
C PRO A 244 -3.93 13.33 -6.04
N SER A 245 -4.05 13.82 -7.27
CA SER A 245 -5.28 14.27 -7.90
C SER A 245 -5.60 13.45 -9.16
N TYR A 246 -6.43 13.98 -10.04
CA TYR A 246 -6.87 13.38 -11.29
C TYR A 246 -6.75 14.43 -12.42
N PRO A 247 -6.77 14.03 -13.71
CA PRO A 247 -6.84 14.99 -14.82
C PRO A 247 -8.19 15.73 -14.81
N ASP A 248 -8.27 16.85 -14.11
CA ASP A 248 -9.49 17.63 -13.87
C ASP A 248 -10.11 18.24 -15.14
N PHE A 249 -9.34 18.28 -16.22
CA PHE A 249 -9.76 18.68 -17.56
C PHE A 249 -10.39 17.55 -18.39
N VAL A 250 -10.46 16.31 -17.88
CA VAL A 250 -11.12 15.17 -18.52
C VAL A 250 -12.24 14.65 -17.62
N SER A 251 -13.47 14.58 -18.12
CA SER A 251 -14.56 13.97 -17.35
C SER A 251 -14.41 12.45 -17.22
N VAL A 252 -15.00 11.87 -16.17
CA VAL A 252 -15.04 10.41 -15.94
C VAL A 252 -15.48 9.66 -17.20
N LYS A 253 -16.56 10.12 -17.85
CA LYS A 253 -17.12 9.48 -19.05
C LYS A 253 -16.16 9.54 -20.24
N GLU A 254 -15.48 10.68 -20.44
CA GLU A 254 -14.51 10.85 -21.51
C GLU A 254 -13.30 9.94 -21.31
N LEU A 255 -12.78 9.89 -20.08
CA LEU A 255 -11.63 9.04 -19.76
C LEU A 255 -11.96 7.56 -19.93
N ALA A 256 -13.05 7.09 -19.32
CA ALA A 256 -13.50 5.70 -19.43
C ALA A 256 -13.72 5.30 -20.90
N SER A 257 -14.47 6.11 -21.66
CA SER A 257 -14.74 5.83 -23.07
C SER A 257 -13.46 5.81 -23.91
N GLY A 258 -12.52 6.71 -23.62
CA GLY A 258 -11.22 6.76 -24.29
C GLY A 258 -10.38 5.50 -24.02
N ILE A 259 -10.28 5.08 -22.76
CA ILE A 259 -9.56 3.85 -22.38
C ILE A 259 -10.20 2.61 -23.01
N ILE A 260 -11.53 2.49 -22.95
CA ILE A 260 -12.26 1.39 -23.58
C ILE A 260 -12.00 1.34 -25.08
N GLN A 261 -12.05 2.48 -25.77
CA GLN A 261 -11.81 2.55 -27.20
C GLN A 261 -10.35 2.25 -27.55
N TYR A 262 -9.40 2.72 -26.73
CA TYR A 262 -7.97 2.44 -26.89
C TYR A 262 -7.71 0.93 -26.83
N VAL A 263 -8.21 0.26 -25.79
CA VAL A 263 -8.05 -1.19 -25.62
C VAL A 263 -8.72 -1.95 -26.78
N LYS A 264 -9.93 -1.57 -27.19
CA LYS A 264 -10.59 -2.17 -28.36
C LYS A 264 -9.73 -2.01 -29.63
N ASN A 265 -9.18 -0.83 -29.86
CA ASN A 265 -8.33 -0.59 -31.03
C ASN A 265 -7.07 -1.47 -31.03
N CYS A 266 -6.44 -1.66 -29.86
CA CYS A 266 -5.26 -2.51 -29.72
C CYS A 266 -5.58 -3.97 -30.05
N PHE A 267 -6.69 -4.51 -29.53
CA PHE A 267 -7.10 -5.89 -29.81
C PHE A 267 -7.65 -6.09 -31.23
N ASP A 268 -8.24 -5.06 -31.83
CA ASP A 268 -8.77 -5.09 -33.20
C ASP A 268 -7.69 -4.83 -34.27
N ASN A 269 -6.41 -4.69 -33.91
CA ASN A 269 -5.32 -4.28 -34.81
C ASN A 269 -5.59 -2.97 -35.56
N LYS A 270 -6.25 -2.01 -34.91
CA LYS A 270 -6.49 -0.65 -35.42
C LYS A 270 -5.46 0.32 -34.84
N LYS A 271 -5.34 1.51 -35.44
CA LYS A 271 -4.54 2.59 -34.84
C LYS A 271 -5.07 2.91 -33.44
N PRO A 272 -4.24 2.93 -32.39
CA PRO A 272 -4.70 3.08 -31.00
C PRO A 272 -5.55 4.33 -30.74
N ASN A 273 -5.24 5.45 -31.41
CA ASN A 273 -5.94 6.74 -31.26
C ASN A 273 -7.27 6.86 -32.03
N THR A 274 -7.71 5.82 -32.74
CA THR A 274 -8.90 5.90 -33.59
C THR A 274 -10.16 6.19 -32.76
N LYS A 275 -10.86 7.29 -33.07
CA LYS A 275 -12.09 7.76 -32.38
C LYS A 275 -11.91 8.09 -30.89
N ILE A 276 -10.72 8.53 -30.49
CA ILE A 276 -10.43 9.02 -29.14
C ILE A 276 -10.18 10.52 -29.22
N ASN A 277 -10.73 11.28 -28.27
CA ASN A 277 -10.40 12.70 -28.12
C ASN A 277 -8.88 12.84 -27.90
N SER A 278 -8.22 13.78 -28.58
CA SER A 278 -6.75 13.93 -28.51
C SER A 278 -6.24 14.15 -27.09
N ILE A 279 -6.94 14.96 -26.28
CA ILE A 279 -6.56 15.23 -24.89
C ILE A 279 -6.60 13.94 -24.07
N VAL A 280 -7.66 13.14 -24.26
CA VAL A 280 -7.80 11.84 -23.55
C VAL A 280 -6.74 10.86 -24.03
N TYR A 281 -6.46 10.83 -25.33
CA TYR A 281 -5.41 9.99 -25.89
C TYR A 281 -4.03 10.37 -25.35
N ASP A 282 -3.75 11.67 -25.21
CA ASP A 282 -2.50 12.17 -24.63
C ASP A 282 -2.37 11.75 -23.15
N VAL A 283 -3.47 11.79 -22.37
CA VAL A 283 -3.48 11.27 -21.00
C VAL A 283 -3.11 9.78 -20.97
N ILE A 284 -3.70 8.98 -21.86
CA ILE A 284 -3.48 7.53 -21.93
C ILE A 284 -2.06 7.21 -22.38
N ILE A 285 -1.54 7.85 -23.43
CA ILE A 285 -0.25 7.46 -23.99
C ILE A 285 0.91 7.88 -23.07
N ASN A 286 0.79 9.04 -22.41
CA ASN A 286 1.81 9.54 -21.50
C ASN A 286 2.00 8.67 -20.24
N CYS A 287 1.04 7.80 -19.90
CA CYS A 287 1.15 6.87 -18.77
C CYS A 287 1.53 5.43 -19.20
N ILE A 288 1.66 5.16 -20.51
CA ILE A 288 2.06 3.86 -21.06
C ILE A 288 3.51 3.88 -21.53
N ASP A 289 3.97 5.02 -22.08
CA ASP A 289 5.31 5.16 -22.68
C ASP A 289 6.42 5.55 -21.66
N GLN A 290 6.17 5.43 -20.35
CA GLN A 290 7.15 5.62 -19.27
C GLN A 290 7.72 4.28 -18.80
#